data_AF-A0A1B9JMJ1-F1
#
_entry.id   AF-A0A1B9JMJ1-F1
#
_cell.length_a   1.000
_cell.length_b   1.000
_cell.length_c   1.000
_cell.angle_alpha   90.00
_cell.angle_beta   90.00
_cell.angle_gamma   90.00
#
_symmetry.space_group_name_H-M   'P 1'
#
loop_
_entity.id
_entity.type
_entity.pdbx_description
1 polymer ?
#
loop_
_entity_poly.entity_id
_entity_poly.type
_entity_poly.pdbx_seq_one_letter_code
_entity_poly.pdbx_strand_id
1 'polypeptide(L)'
;MIDFNADIISYKSLGNIEIGRDVEFYADELYENFDVEERIWEKPYNSNEVGYELKYLYSLNNGTITISTNSNGRIEELWCNQNYKGKYRNKYKNELYAGITMGELLNLTKKQLIFWGELILDDDYGMAITLPSPWDELDDYFLRYSIRFNAK
;
A
#
# COMPACT_ATOMS: atom_id res chain seq x y z
N MET A 1 -8.53 7.74 -15.40
CA MET A 1 -9.12 7.78 -14.04
C MET A 1 -8.03 7.54 -13.02
N ILE A 2 -7.15 6.55 -13.25
CA ILE A 2 -5.91 6.35 -12.50
C ILE A 2 -4.97 7.53 -12.73
N ASP A 3 -4.46 8.13 -11.66
CA ASP A 3 -3.58 9.30 -11.73
C ASP A 3 -2.49 9.25 -10.66
N PHE A 4 -1.22 9.20 -11.09
CA PHE A 4 -0.06 9.14 -10.18
C PHE A 4 0.19 10.45 -9.42
N ASN A 5 -0.57 11.51 -9.69
CA ASN A 5 -0.55 12.78 -8.97
C ASN A 5 -1.72 12.95 -8.01
N ALA A 6 -2.70 12.04 -8.02
CA ALA A 6 -3.87 12.14 -7.16
C ALA A 6 -3.48 12.08 -5.68
N ASP A 7 -4.21 12.77 -4.82
CA ASP A 7 -3.94 12.69 -3.38
C ASP A 7 -4.17 11.25 -2.86
N ILE A 8 -3.32 10.83 -1.93
CA ILE A 8 -3.53 9.60 -1.16
C ILE A 8 -4.53 9.92 -0.06
N ILE A 9 -5.59 9.11 0.04
CA ILE A 9 -6.66 9.28 1.03
C ILE A 9 -6.70 8.04 1.91
N SER A 10 -6.39 8.22 3.20
CA SER A 10 -6.39 7.17 4.24
C SER A 10 -7.62 6.26 4.13
N TYR A 11 -7.42 4.94 4.20
CA TYR A 11 -8.44 3.88 4.10
C TYR A 11 -9.27 3.85 2.82
N LYS A 12 -9.04 4.76 1.87
CA LYS A 12 -9.99 4.99 0.79
C LYS A 12 -9.37 4.78 -0.58
N SER A 13 -8.30 5.50 -0.90
CA SER A 13 -7.81 5.50 -2.27
C SER A 13 -6.35 5.94 -2.42
N LEU A 14 -5.72 5.41 -3.45
CA LEU A 14 -4.41 5.81 -3.95
C LEU A 14 -4.45 5.83 -5.48
N GLY A 15 -4.01 6.92 -6.09
CA GLY A 15 -4.06 7.09 -7.54
C GLY A 15 -5.48 7.10 -8.12
N ASN A 16 -6.49 7.54 -7.37
CA ASN A 16 -7.93 7.36 -7.64
C ASN A 16 -8.40 5.90 -7.76
N ILE A 17 -7.59 4.93 -7.35
CA ILE A 17 -7.99 3.53 -7.20
C ILE A 17 -8.55 3.36 -5.79
N GLU A 18 -9.78 2.88 -5.69
CA GLU A 18 -10.50 2.72 -4.42
C GLU A 18 -10.31 1.34 -3.79
N ILE A 19 -9.98 1.32 -2.50
CA ILE A 19 -9.99 0.12 -1.68
C ILE A 19 -11.42 -0.42 -1.62
N GLY A 20 -11.56 -1.75 -1.76
CA GLY A 20 -12.82 -2.46 -1.68
C GLY A 20 -13.62 -2.48 -2.98
N ARG A 21 -13.18 -1.79 -4.04
CA ARG A 21 -13.75 -1.90 -5.39
C ARG A 21 -13.20 -3.15 -6.09
N ASP A 22 -13.94 -3.65 -7.07
CA ASP A 22 -13.46 -4.67 -8.00
C ASP A 22 -12.39 -4.09 -8.95
N VAL A 23 -11.27 -4.80 -9.14
CA VAL A 23 -10.19 -4.39 -10.05
C VAL A 23 -10.64 -4.33 -11.50
N GLU A 24 -11.64 -5.13 -11.89
CA GLU A 24 -12.20 -5.13 -13.24
C GLU A 24 -12.79 -3.77 -13.63
N PHE A 25 -13.20 -2.96 -12.65
CA PHE A 25 -13.63 -1.57 -12.90
C PHE A 25 -12.54 -0.71 -13.56
N TYR A 26 -11.27 -1.07 -13.37
CA TYR A 26 -10.12 -0.36 -13.91
C TYR A 26 -9.44 -1.09 -15.08
N ALA A 27 -9.92 -2.29 -15.48
CA ALA A 27 -9.21 -3.16 -16.42
C ALA A 27 -8.83 -2.47 -17.73
N ASP A 28 -9.79 -1.83 -18.40
CA ASP A 28 -9.54 -1.10 -19.66
C ASP A 28 -8.41 -0.09 -19.49
N GLU A 29 -8.45 0.70 -18.42
CA GLU A 29 -7.43 1.71 -18.18
C GLU A 29 -6.08 1.12 -17.80
N LEU A 30 -6.06 0.07 -16.97
CA LEU A 30 -4.83 -0.64 -16.56
C LEU A 30 -4.05 -1.13 -17.77
N TYR A 31 -4.73 -1.86 -18.67
CA TYR A 31 -4.06 -2.53 -19.79
C TYR A 31 -3.86 -1.66 -21.03
N GLU A 32 -4.61 -0.55 -21.18
CA GLU A 32 -4.42 0.39 -22.29
C GLU A 32 -3.35 1.45 -22.00
N ASN A 33 -3.21 1.88 -20.74
CA ASN A 33 -2.44 3.10 -20.41
C ASN A 33 -1.21 2.85 -19.53
N PHE A 34 -1.04 1.64 -18.97
CA PHE A 34 0.07 1.33 -18.08
C PHE A 34 0.81 0.06 -18.51
N ASP A 35 2.07 -0.01 -18.14
CA ASP A 35 2.85 -1.24 -18.17
C ASP A 35 2.51 -2.03 -16.90
N VAL A 36 1.87 -3.19 -17.08
CA VAL A 36 1.30 -3.99 -15.97
C VAL A 36 2.09 -5.28 -15.81
N GLU A 37 2.72 -5.43 -14.64
CA GLU A 37 3.25 -6.71 -14.19
C GLU A 37 2.27 -7.41 -13.25
N GLU A 38 1.83 -8.61 -13.62
CA GLU A 38 0.95 -9.43 -12.80
C GLU A 38 1.71 -10.51 -12.03
N ARG A 39 1.37 -10.70 -10.76
CA ARG A 39 1.91 -11.77 -9.92
C ARG A 39 0.82 -12.37 -9.03
N ILE A 40 0.96 -13.66 -8.72
CA ILE A 40 0.10 -14.34 -7.77
C ILE A 40 0.92 -14.60 -6.51
N TRP A 41 0.33 -14.32 -5.35
CA TRP A 41 0.92 -14.62 -4.06
C TRP A 41 -0.03 -15.47 -3.22
N GLU A 42 0.47 -16.63 -2.78
CA GLU A 42 -0.15 -17.46 -1.76
C GLU A 42 0.16 -16.90 -0.36
N LYS A 43 -0.87 -16.33 0.28
CA LYS A 43 -0.81 -15.87 1.67
C LYS A 43 -1.31 -17.00 2.59
N PRO A 44 -0.50 -17.55 3.50
CA PRO A 44 -0.98 -18.54 4.45
C PRO A 44 -2.06 -17.91 5.36
N TYR A 45 -3.09 -18.68 5.70
CA TYR A 45 -4.09 -18.20 6.66
C TYR A 45 -3.47 -17.94 8.04
N ASN A 46 -3.89 -16.85 8.68
CA ASN A 46 -3.43 -16.46 10.03
C ASN A 46 -4.09 -17.26 11.17
N SER A 47 -4.89 -18.27 10.87
CA SER A 47 -5.60 -19.09 11.87
C SER A 47 -5.22 -20.55 11.72
N ASN A 48 -5.58 -21.39 12.69
CA ASN A 48 -5.27 -22.83 12.76
C ASN A 48 -5.84 -23.68 11.60
N GLU A 49 -6.31 -23.05 10.53
CA GLU A 49 -6.77 -23.68 9.29
C GLU A 49 -5.59 -23.87 8.32
N VAL A 50 -5.44 -25.09 7.81
CA VAL A 50 -4.46 -25.39 6.77
C VAL A 50 -5.00 -24.89 5.43
N GLY A 51 -4.42 -23.83 4.89
CA GLY A 51 -4.75 -23.32 3.57
C GLY A 51 -3.99 -22.05 3.21
N TYR A 52 -4.17 -21.63 1.96
CA TYR A 52 -3.64 -20.37 1.45
C TYR A 52 -4.78 -19.54 0.87
N GLU A 53 -4.70 -18.24 1.04
CA GLU A 53 -5.48 -17.26 0.29
C GLU A 53 -4.67 -16.80 -0.92
N LEU A 54 -5.27 -16.84 -2.10
CA LEU A 54 -4.66 -16.28 -3.31
C LEU A 54 -4.86 -14.77 -3.34
N LYS A 55 -3.75 -14.05 -3.43
CA LYS A 55 -3.70 -12.63 -3.74
C LYS A 55 -3.19 -12.42 -5.16
N TYR A 56 -3.82 -11.51 -5.87
CA TYR A 56 -3.37 -11.09 -7.20
C TYR A 56 -2.78 -9.69 -7.08
N LEU A 57 -1.58 -9.52 -7.63
CA LEU A 57 -0.80 -8.29 -7.57
C LEU A 57 -0.67 -7.72 -8.97
N TYR A 58 -1.05 -6.45 -9.14
CA TYR A 58 -0.92 -5.70 -10.39
C TYR A 58 0.01 -4.52 -10.13
N SER A 59 1.23 -4.57 -10.68
CA SER A 59 2.26 -3.54 -10.51
C SER A 59 2.32 -2.67 -11.75
N LEU A 60 2.00 -1.38 -11.61
CA LEU A 60 1.91 -0.40 -12.68
C LEU A 60 3.21 0.39 -12.80
N ASN A 61 3.76 0.44 -14.01
CA ASN A 61 4.95 1.22 -14.38
C ASN A 61 6.08 1.07 -13.35
N ASN A 62 6.68 -0.13 -13.28
CA ASN A 62 7.74 -0.48 -12.33
C ASN A 62 7.34 -0.24 -10.86
N GLY A 63 6.11 -0.60 -10.50
CA GLY A 63 5.60 -0.52 -9.12
C GLY A 63 5.37 0.91 -8.63
N THR A 64 5.14 1.86 -9.54
CA THR A 64 4.74 3.23 -9.16
C THR A 64 3.44 3.19 -8.35
N ILE A 65 2.50 2.34 -8.76
CA ILE A 65 1.39 1.86 -7.95
C ILE A 65 1.39 0.33 -8.02
N THR A 66 1.12 -0.34 -6.90
CA THR A 66 0.81 -1.78 -6.89
C THR A 66 -0.55 -2.00 -6.27
N ILE A 67 -1.37 -2.83 -6.89
CA ILE A 67 -2.72 -3.19 -6.44
C ILE A 67 -2.69 -4.64 -5.97
N SER A 68 -3.20 -4.92 -4.77
CA SER A 68 -3.48 -6.29 -4.32
C SER A 68 -4.97 -6.52 -4.23
N THR A 69 -5.42 -7.64 -4.77
CA THR A 69 -6.79 -8.10 -4.65
C THR A 69 -6.85 -9.45 -3.95
N ASN A 70 -8.00 -9.76 -3.37
CA ASN A 70 -8.32 -11.15 -3.05
C ASN A 70 -8.73 -11.94 -4.29
N SER A 71 -9.11 -13.20 -4.07
CA SER A 71 -9.51 -14.13 -5.13
C SER A 71 -10.78 -13.76 -5.91
N ASN A 72 -11.57 -12.80 -5.39
CA ASN A 72 -12.76 -12.29 -6.07
C ASN A 72 -12.49 -10.96 -6.80
N GLY A 73 -11.22 -10.56 -6.99
CA GLY A 73 -10.86 -9.32 -7.66
C GLY A 73 -11.09 -8.05 -6.82
N ARG A 74 -11.55 -8.19 -5.56
CA ARG A 74 -11.75 -7.05 -4.67
C ARG A 74 -10.40 -6.53 -4.20
N ILE A 75 -10.15 -5.24 -4.43
CA ILE A 75 -8.94 -4.54 -4.01
C ILE A 75 -8.92 -4.43 -2.48
N GLU A 76 -7.83 -4.88 -1.87
CA GLU A 76 -7.66 -4.84 -0.41
C GLU A 76 -6.50 -3.94 0.02
N GLU A 77 -5.43 -3.88 -0.78
CA GLU A 77 -4.23 -3.12 -0.44
C GLU A 77 -3.71 -2.38 -1.68
N LEU A 78 -3.14 -1.19 -1.46
CA LEU A 78 -2.54 -0.35 -2.50
C LEU A 78 -1.17 0.12 -2.03
N TRP A 79 -0.15 0.00 -2.87
CA TRP A 79 1.20 0.50 -2.60
C TRP A 79 1.57 1.58 -3.60
N CYS A 80 2.53 2.42 -3.23
CA CYS A 80 3.24 3.27 -4.16
C CYS A 80 4.71 3.39 -3.78
N ASN A 81 5.54 3.73 -4.77
CA ASN A 81 6.94 4.08 -4.54
C ASN A 81 7.19 5.58 -4.78
N GLN A 82 8.45 6.02 -4.66
CA GLN A 82 8.88 7.42 -4.83
C GLN A 82 8.58 8.06 -6.21
N ASN A 83 8.18 7.27 -7.20
CA ASN A 83 7.74 7.79 -8.50
C ASN A 83 6.32 8.38 -8.43
N TYR A 84 5.51 7.96 -7.46
CA TYR A 84 4.20 8.54 -7.20
C TYR A 84 4.34 9.98 -6.69
N LYS A 85 3.57 10.91 -7.26
CA LYS A 85 3.70 12.36 -7.01
C LYS A 85 2.57 12.94 -6.19
N GLY A 86 1.48 12.18 -6.05
CA GLY A 86 0.41 12.52 -5.15
C GLY A 86 0.88 12.58 -3.70
N LYS A 87 0.20 13.41 -2.92
CA LYS A 87 0.56 13.65 -1.52
C LYS A 87 -0.50 13.08 -0.60
N TYR A 88 -0.11 12.78 0.62
CA TYR A 88 -1.03 12.29 1.62
C TYR A 88 -1.94 13.44 2.08
N ARG A 89 -3.22 13.32 1.73
CA ARG A 89 -4.23 14.32 2.08
C ARG A 89 -4.72 14.07 3.47
N ASN A 90 -4.10 14.75 4.42
CA ASN A 90 -4.47 14.61 5.82
C ASN A 90 -4.10 15.86 6.65
N LYS A 91 -4.00 15.67 7.97
CA LYS A 91 -3.58 16.69 8.95
C LYS A 91 -2.19 17.29 8.71
N TYR A 92 -1.35 16.70 7.86
CA TYR A 92 -0.01 17.19 7.51
C TYR A 92 -0.02 18.17 6.32
N LYS A 93 -1.18 18.72 5.92
CA LYS A 93 -1.30 19.77 4.89
C LYS A 93 -0.60 19.43 3.56
N ASN A 94 -0.65 18.16 3.16
CA ASN A 94 0.01 17.66 1.94
C ASN A 94 1.55 17.80 1.99
N GLU A 95 2.16 17.67 3.16
CA GLU A 95 3.62 17.63 3.34
C GLU A 95 4.15 16.19 3.45
N LEU A 96 3.28 15.20 3.63
CA LEU A 96 3.65 13.79 3.60
C LEU A 96 3.50 13.24 2.18
N TYR A 97 4.55 12.61 1.64
CA TYR A 97 4.63 12.09 0.27
C TYR A 97 5.53 10.86 0.17
N ALA A 98 5.40 10.10 -0.91
CA ALA A 98 6.24 8.93 -1.17
C ALA A 98 7.71 9.32 -1.37
N GLY A 99 8.63 8.63 -0.69
CA GLY A 99 10.06 8.97 -0.71
C GLY A 99 10.46 10.10 0.25
N ILE A 100 9.59 10.51 1.18
CA ILE A 100 9.95 11.40 2.29
C ILE A 100 11.11 10.81 3.11
N THR A 101 12.03 11.66 3.57
CA THR A 101 13.12 11.20 4.42
C THR A 101 12.64 10.98 5.86
N MET A 102 13.35 10.13 6.62
CA MET A 102 13.01 9.91 8.03
C MET A 102 13.11 11.21 8.86
N GLY A 103 14.09 12.07 8.57
CA GLY A 103 14.23 13.36 9.26
C GLY A 103 13.03 14.28 9.05
N GLU A 104 12.58 14.42 7.79
CA GLU A 104 11.36 15.17 7.46
C GLU A 104 10.14 14.56 8.14
N LEU A 105 10.02 13.23 8.10
CA LEU A 105 8.89 12.51 8.69
C LEU A 105 8.79 12.69 10.21
N LEU A 106 9.91 12.60 10.93
CA LEU A 106 9.96 12.82 12.38
C LEU A 106 9.62 14.27 12.76
N ASN A 107 9.98 15.24 11.92
CA ASN A 107 9.61 16.65 12.14
C ASN A 107 8.11 16.90 11.89
N LEU A 108 7.51 16.13 10.98
CA LEU A 108 6.11 16.28 10.57
C LEU A 108 5.12 15.60 11.53
N THR A 109 5.56 14.56 12.22
CA THR A 109 4.68 13.65 12.97
C THR A 109 4.95 13.72 14.48
N LYS A 110 3.91 13.48 15.29
CA LYS A 110 3.99 13.56 16.76
C LYS A 110 4.22 12.20 17.41
N LYS A 111 3.73 11.14 16.78
CA LYS A 111 3.86 9.76 17.22
C LYS A 111 4.18 8.88 16.03
N GLN A 112 5.08 7.93 16.25
CA GLN A 112 5.39 6.88 15.30
C GLN A 112 5.34 5.55 16.04
N LEU A 113 4.58 4.60 15.51
CA LEU A 113 4.49 3.25 16.03
C LEU A 113 5.11 2.32 14.99
N ILE A 114 6.10 1.53 15.42
CA ILE A 114 6.60 0.43 14.60
C ILE A 114 5.69 -0.77 14.83
N PHE A 115 5.14 -1.30 13.76
CA PHE A 115 4.25 -2.46 13.78
C PHE A 115 4.55 -3.31 12.55
N TRP A 116 4.98 -4.56 12.74
CA TRP A 116 5.26 -5.53 11.67
C TRP A 116 6.16 -5.00 10.52
N GLY A 117 7.27 -4.34 10.87
CA GLY A 117 8.21 -3.77 9.88
C GLY A 117 7.69 -2.50 9.19
N GLU A 118 6.57 -1.95 9.64
CA GLU A 118 5.97 -0.73 9.12
C GLU A 118 5.94 0.38 10.17
N LEU A 119 5.85 1.62 9.70
CA LEU A 119 5.64 2.80 10.52
C LEU A 119 4.21 3.31 10.37
N ILE A 120 3.47 3.29 11.48
CA ILE A 120 2.15 3.92 11.62
C ILE A 120 2.34 5.30 12.24
N LEU A 121 1.75 6.31 11.62
CA LEU A 121 1.96 7.71 11.98
C LEU A 121 0.74 8.31 12.65
N ASP A 122 0.93 8.88 13.83
CA ASP A 122 -0.11 9.57 14.61
C ASP A 122 -1.45 8.81 14.66
N ASP A 123 -1.38 7.51 14.93
CA ASP A 123 -2.52 6.59 15.11
C ASP A 123 -3.42 6.44 13.85
N ASP A 124 -2.89 6.73 12.65
CA ASP A 124 -3.58 6.56 11.36
C ASP A 124 -3.24 5.19 10.74
N TYR A 125 -4.05 4.17 11.01
CA TYR A 125 -3.84 2.80 10.50
C TYR A 125 -4.35 2.59 9.07
N GLY A 126 -4.78 3.67 8.41
CA GLY A 126 -5.23 3.62 7.02
C GLY A 126 -4.12 3.94 6.05
N MET A 127 -2.86 3.98 6.52
CA MET A 127 -1.64 4.09 5.76
C MET A 127 -0.49 3.62 6.66
N ALA A 128 0.46 2.88 6.08
CA ALA A 128 1.72 2.58 6.74
C ALA A 128 2.88 2.91 5.79
N ILE A 129 4.07 3.14 6.35
CA ILE A 129 5.30 3.32 5.58
C ILE A 129 6.20 2.12 5.85
N THR A 130 6.58 1.38 4.80
CA THR A 130 7.55 0.29 4.95
C THR A 130 8.88 0.85 5.40
N LEU A 131 9.46 0.27 6.45
CA LEU A 131 10.82 0.59 6.85
C LEU A 131 11.80 0.04 5.81
N PRO A 132 12.94 0.69 5.56
CA PRO A 132 13.97 0.11 4.71
C PRO A 132 14.77 -0.96 5.45
N SER A 133 15.31 -1.94 4.73
CA SER A 133 16.31 -2.87 5.26
C SER A 133 17.47 -2.17 5.96
N PRO A 134 17.92 -2.68 7.13
CA PRO A 134 17.52 -3.93 7.79
C PRO A 134 16.34 -3.80 8.78
N TRP A 135 15.60 -2.69 8.74
CA TRP A 135 14.55 -2.38 9.72
C TRP A 135 13.15 -2.84 9.28
N ASP A 136 12.97 -3.17 7.99
CA ASP A 136 11.81 -3.95 7.49
C ASP A 136 11.75 -5.36 8.10
N GLU A 137 12.90 -5.89 8.50
CA GLU A 137 13.12 -7.21 9.09
C GLU A 137 13.10 -7.21 10.62
N LEU A 138 12.56 -6.18 11.29
CA LEU A 138 12.29 -6.28 12.73
C LEU A 138 11.32 -7.44 13.05
N ASP A 139 10.62 -7.94 12.02
CA ASP A 139 9.83 -9.16 12.00
C ASP A 139 10.52 -10.38 11.37
N ASP A 140 11.85 -10.39 11.14
CA ASP A 140 12.52 -11.63 10.71
C ASP A 140 12.63 -12.68 11.82
N TYR A 141 12.23 -12.32 13.05
CA TYR A 141 11.84 -13.30 14.06
C TYR A 141 10.39 -13.83 13.90
N PHE A 142 9.54 -13.18 13.09
CA PHE A 142 8.14 -13.51 12.80
C PHE A 142 7.63 -13.03 11.40
N LEU A 143 8.08 -13.67 10.31
CA LEU A 143 7.41 -13.82 8.99
C LEU A 143 6.68 -12.61 8.28
N ARG A 144 7.41 -12.00 7.32
CA ARG A 144 7.03 -11.50 5.96
C ARG A 144 6.16 -10.22 5.74
N TYR A 145 6.79 -9.35 4.93
CA TYR A 145 6.58 -7.96 4.42
C TYR A 145 5.29 -7.59 3.63
N SER A 146 4.87 -6.29 3.70
CA SER A 146 4.15 -5.43 2.70
C SER A 146 3.35 -4.29 3.40
N ILE A 147 3.20 -3.06 2.84
CA ILE A 147 2.26 -2.00 3.35
C ILE A 147 0.81 -2.51 3.34
N ARG A 148 0.19 -2.75 4.49
CA ARG A 148 -1.19 -3.27 4.53
C ARG A 148 -2.23 -2.22 4.88
N PHE A 149 -3.33 -2.19 4.11
CA PHE A 149 -4.54 -1.46 4.45
C PHE A 149 -5.57 -2.47 4.95
N ASN A 150 -5.94 -2.40 6.22
CA ASN A 150 -6.97 -3.30 6.78
C ASN A 150 -8.35 -2.65 6.66
N ALA A 151 -9.28 -3.33 5.98
CA ALA A 151 -10.71 -3.04 6.10
C ALA A 151 -11.24 -3.61 7.43
N LYS A 152 -12.21 -2.91 8.03
CA LYS A 152 -13.00 -3.46 9.15
C LYS A 152 -13.92 -4.56 8.69
#